data_AF-A0A140EG10-F1
#
_entry.id   AF-A0A140EG10-F1
#
_cell.length_a   1.000
_cell.length_b   1.000
_cell.length_c   1.000
_cell.angle_alpha   90.00
_cell.angle_beta   90.00
_cell.angle_gamma   90.00
#
_symmetry.space_group_name_H-M   'P 1'
#
loop_
_entity.id
_entity.type
_entity.pdbx_description
1 polymer ?
#
loop_
_entity_poly.entity_id
_entity_poly.type
_entity_poly.pdbx_seq_one_letter_code
_entity_poly.pdbx_strand_id
1 'polypeptide(L)'
;MMTNLFSSFDPSTNLFSLNWLSTFLGMLFIPSMYWLIPSRWNFLWISMIMTLHNEFKVLLGNKIKGSTLIFISLFSLILFNNFLGLFPYIFTSSSHLIMTLTLALPLWLSFMIYGWLNNTIHMFAHLVPQGTPPVLMPFMVMIETISNIIRPGTLAVRLAANMIAGHLLLTLLGNTGPSMNLLMINILIITQLLLLVLESAVSIIQSYVFAVLSTLYSSEVN
;
A
#
# COMPACT_ATOMS: atom_id res chain seq x y z
N MET A 1 -15.39 21.75 21.62
CA MET A 1 -15.82 22.03 20.23
C MET A 1 -15.92 20.69 19.53
N MET A 2 -17.03 20.40 18.84
CA MET A 2 -17.08 19.22 17.95
C MET A 2 -16.18 19.49 16.76
N THR A 3 -14.89 19.20 16.91
CA THR A 3 -14.05 18.97 15.75
C THR A 3 -14.62 17.74 15.08
N ASN A 4 -15.14 17.90 13.87
CA ASN A 4 -15.59 16.79 13.04
C ASN A 4 -14.54 15.69 13.07
N LEU A 5 -14.93 14.43 13.21
CA LEU A 5 -13.98 13.29 13.22
C LEU A 5 -13.04 13.30 12.01
N PHE A 6 -13.50 13.90 10.91
CA PHE A 6 -12.73 14.04 9.68
C PHE A 6 -11.68 15.16 9.70
N SER A 7 -11.65 16.03 10.71
CA SER A 7 -10.69 17.13 10.77
C SER A 7 -9.24 16.65 10.90
N SER A 8 -9.01 15.42 11.36
CA SER A 8 -7.67 14.81 11.35
C SER A 8 -7.16 14.48 9.95
N PHE A 9 -8.06 14.39 8.97
CA PHE A 9 -7.74 14.11 7.57
C PHE A 9 -7.71 15.39 6.72
N ASP A 10 -8.00 16.56 7.27
CA ASP A 10 -7.99 17.80 6.48
C ASP A 10 -6.53 18.20 6.15
N PRO A 11 -6.15 18.27 4.87
CA PRO A 11 -4.77 18.56 4.46
C PRO A 11 -4.42 20.05 4.55
N SER A 12 -5.43 20.92 4.67
CA SER A 12 -5.27 22.38 4.65
C SER A 12 -5.11 22.94 6.06
N THR A 13 -3.92 23.41 6.39
CA THR A 13 -3.71 24.41 7.45
C THR A 13 -3.53 25.78 6.78
N ASN A 14 -4.12 26.81 7.40
CA ASN A 14 -4.46 28.16 6.88
C ASN A 14 -3.60 28.82 5.76
N LEU A 15 -2.32 28.49 5.56
CA LEU A 15 -1.45 29.14 4.57
C LEU A 15 -0.51 28.19 3.80
N PHE A 16 -0.07 27.06 4.39
CA PHE A 16 0.76 26.06 3.72
C PHE A 16 0.29 24.66 4.11
N SER A 17 0.13 23.76 3.13
CA SER A 17 -0.24 22.37 3.36
C SER A 17 0.95 21.54 3.88
N LEU A 18 1.48 21.91 5.06
CA LEU A 18 2.62 21.28 5.72
C LEU A 18 2.35 19.81 6.11
N ASN A 19 1.08 19.41 6.20
CA ASN A 19 0.68 18.04 6.52
C ASN A 19 1.26 17.02 5.52
N TRP A 20 1.47 17.42 4.26
CA TRP A 20 2.10 16.56 3.24
C TRP A 20 3.58 16.30 3.51
N LEU A 21 4.26 17.10 4.34
CA LEU A 21 5.66 16.84 4.74
C LEU A 21 5.81 15.50 5.48
N SER A 22 4.72 15.00 6.10
CA SER A 22 4.68 13.68 6.74
C SER A 22 5.09 12.55 5.79
N THR A 23 4.79 12.67 4.49
CA THR A 23 5.17 11.67 3.47
C THR A 23 6.68 11.42 3.41
N PHE A 24 7.48 12.46 3.68
CA PHE A 24 8.93 12.38 3.63
C PHE A 24 9.55 11.91 4.95
N LEU A 25 8.80 11.95 6.06
CA LEU A 25 9.30 11.47 7.36
C LEU A 25 9.67 9.99 7.30
N GLY A 26 8.93 9.18 6.54
CA GLY A 26 9.21 7.75 6.35
C GLY A 26 10.60 7.47 5.80
N MET A 27 11.15 8.36 4.96
CA MET A 27 12.48 8.18 4.37
C MET A 27 13.61 8.32 5.40
N LEU A 28 13.40 9.06 6.49
CA LEU A 28 14.42 9.25 7.53
C LEU A 28 14.65 7.98 8.36
N PHE A 29 13.68 7.06 8.39
CA PHE A 29 13.80 5.80 9.13
C PHE A 29 14.61 4.73 8.39
N ILE A 30 14.95 4.95 7.11
CA ILE A 30 15.78 4.02 6.35
C ILE A 30 17.21 4.13 6.86
N PRO A 31 17.76 3.07 7.47
CA PRO A 31 19.02 3.20 8.15
C PRO A 31 20.16 3.13 7.11
N SER A 32 21.06 4.11 7.14
CA SER A 32 22.12 4.28 6.14
C SER A 32 23.40 3.53 6.53
N MET A 33 24.08 2.97 5.54
CA MET A 33 25.34 2.23 5.72
C MET A 33 26.53 3.17 5.63
N TYR A 34 27.01 3.66 6.78
CA TYR A 34 28.25 4.44 6.85
C TYR A 34 29.50 3.59 7.10
N TRP A 35 29.34 2.44 7.76
CA TRP A 35 30.44 1.58 8.19
C TRP A 35 30.41 0.25 7.43
N LEU A 36 31.58 -0.34 7.22
CA LEU A 36 31.74 -1.60 6.50
C LEU A 36 31.08 -2.77 7.24
N ILE A 37 31.01 -2.69 8.57
CA ILE A 37 30.22 -3.60 9.42
C ILE A 37 28.86 -2.94 9.68
N PRO A 38 27.73 -3.56 9.28
CA PRO A 38 26.41 -3.01 9.54
C PRO A 38 26.11 -2.95 11.05
N SER A 39 25.42 -1.89 11.48
CA SER A 39 24.78 -1.86 12.79
C SER A 39 23.67 -2.92 12.87
N ARG A 40 23.23 -3.28 14.09
CA ARG A 40 22.14 -4.27 14.27
C ARG A 40 20.86 -3.88 13.52
N TRP A 41 20.53 -2.59 13.50
CA TRP A 41 19.39 -2.05 12.75
C TRP A 41 19.59 -2.19 11.24
N ASN A 42 20.77 -1.84 10.72
CA ASN A 42 21.10 -2.03 9.31
C ASN A 42 21.06 -3.52 8.93
N PHE A 43 21.53 -4.42 9.80
CA PHE A 43 21.51 -5.85 9.55
C PHE A 43 20.08 -6.41 9.44
N LEU A 44 19.18 -6.01 10.34
CA LEU A 44 17.76 -6.37 10.27
C LEU A 44 17.10 -5.84 8.99
N TRP A 45 17.43 -4.61 8.59
CA TRP A 45 16.89 -4.03 7.36
C TRP A 45 17.41 -4.75 6.11
N ILE A 46 18.71 -5.06 6.07
CA ILE A 46 19.32 -5.83 4.97
C ILE A 46 18.71 -7.23 4.89
N SER A 47 18.52 -7.92 6.02
CA SER A 47 17.92 -9.26 6.01
C SER A 47 16.47 -9.23 5.48
N MET A 48 15.66 -8.24 5.86
CA MET A 48 14.32 -8.04 5.30
C MET A 48 14.35 -7.75 3.79
N ILE A 49 15.26 -6.91 3.32
CA ILE A 49 15.37 -6.62 1.88
C ILE A 49 15.78 -7.87 1.09
N MET A 50 16.71 -8.68 1.63
CA MET A 50 17.19 -9.88 0.96
C MET A 50 16.12 -10.97 0.86
N THR A 51 15.28 -11.14 1.89
CA THR A 51 14.15 -12.09 1.82
C THR A 51 13.13 -11.64 0.77
N LEU A 52 12.75 -10.35 0.77
CA LEU A 52 11.85 -9.79 -0.24
C LEU A 52 12.41 -9.92 -1.67
N HIS A 53 13.71 -9.68 -1.84
CA HIS A 53 14.37 -9.84 -3.13
C HIS A 53 14.27 -11.28 -3.65
N ASN A 54 14.47 -12.28 -2.78
CA ASN A 54 14.38 -13.68 -3.17
C ASN A 54 12.95 -14.06 -3.57
N GLU A 55 11.95 -13.64 -2.81
CA GLU A 55 10.52 -13.88 -3.14
C GLU A 55 10.14 -13.26 -4.49
N PHE A 56 10.47 -11.97 -4.69
CA PHE A 56 10.14 -11.30 -5.96
C PHE A 56 10.92 -11.87 -7.13
N LYS A 57 12.17 -12.31 -6.92
CA LYS A 57 12.96 -12.97 -7.97
C LYS A 57 12.33 -14.28 -8.43
N VAL A 58 11.71 -15.04 -7.52
CA VAL A 58 10.96 -16.25 -7.88
C VAL A 58 9.75 -15.90 -8.75
N LEU A 59 9.02 -14.83 -8.42
CA LEU A 59 7.83 -14.39 -9.17
C LEU A 59 8.15 -13.83 -10.56
N LEU A 60 9.21 -13.02 -10.68
CA LEU A 60 9.60 -12.35 -11.94
C LEU A 60 10.37 -13.26 -12.91
N GLY A 61 10.90 -14.38 -12.42
CA GLY A 61 11.76 -15.28 -13.18
C GLY A 61 13.12 -14.66 -13.56
N ASN A 62 13.94 -15.44 -14.27
CA ASN A 62 15.35 -15.09 -14.52
C ASN A 62 15.58 -13.98 -15.56
N LYS A 63 14.50 -13.41 -16.14
CA LYS A 63 14.59 -12.51 -17.30
C LYS A 63 14.87 -11.06 -16.94
N ILE A 64 14.52 -10.59 -15.73
CA ILE A 64 14.65 -9.17 -15.39
C ILE A 64 15.68 -8.96 -14.27
N LYS A 65 16.86 -8.46 -14.66
CA LYS A 65 17.87 -8.00 -13.71
C LYS A 65 17.55 -6.56 -13.31
N GLY A 66 16.96 -6.37 -12.13
CA GLY A 66 16.85 -5.05 -11.47
C GLY A 66 15.45 -4.53 -11.20
N SER A 67 14.38 -5.11 -11.77
CA SER A 67 13.00 -4.68 -11.47
C SER A 67 12.61 -4.89 -10.01
N THR A 68 13.24 -5.86 -9.34
CA THR A 68 13.03 -6.12 -7.91
C THR A 68 13.33 -4.91 -7.04
N LEU A 69 14.23 -4.01 -7.45
CA LEU A 69 14.55 -2.79 -6.69
C LEU A 69 13.35 -1.84 -6.57
N ILE A 70 12.58 -1.68 -7.66
CA ILE A 70 11.40 -0.79 -7.68
C ILE A 70 10.33 -1.33 -6.73
N PHE A 71 10.10 -2.65 -6.72
CA PHE A 71 9.12 -3.26 -5.83
C PHE A 71 9.54 -3.18 -4.37
N ILE A 72 10.83 -3.35 -4.08
CA ILE A 72 11.38 -3.21 -2.71
C ILE A 72 11.28 -1.76 -2.21
N SER A 73 11.55 -0.76 -3.07
CA SER A 73 11.43 0.65 -2.68
C SER A 73 9.98 1.09 -2.48
N LEU A 74 9.03 0.57 -3.28
CA LEU A 74 7.60 0.79 -3.08
C LEU A 74 7.12 0.16 -1.77
N PHE A 75 7.54 -1.08 -1.49
CA PHE A 75 7.22 -1.75 -0.24
C PHE A 75 7.69 -0.94 0.97
N SER A 76 8.95 -0.49 0.97
CA SER A 76 9.51 0.27 2.08
C SER A 76 8.81 1.62 2.26
N LEU A 77 8.55 2.36 1.18
CA LEU A 77 7.87 3.65 1.24
C LEU A 77 6.44 3.54 1.81
N ILE A 78 5.70 2.51 1.43
CA ILE A 78 4.35 2.28 1.94
C ILE A 78 4.38 1.84 3.40
N LEU A 79 5.28 0.92 3.76
CA LEU A 79 5.41 0.40 5.12
C LEU A 79 5.70 1.52 6.11
N PHE A 80 6.67 2.38 5.84
CA PHE A 80 7.02 3.47 6.76
C PHE A 80 5.91 4.51 6.89
N ASN A 81 5.24 4.88 5.79
CA ASN A 81 4.14 5.84 5.85
C ASN A 81 2.94 5.30 6.62
N ASN A 82 2.58 4.02 6.43
CA ASN A 82 1.47 3.42 7.17
C ASN A 82 1.81 3.26 8.65
N PHE A 83 3.03 2.82 8.97
CA PHE A 83 3.46 2.65 10.36
C PHE A 83 3.54 3.99 11.10
N LEU A 84 4.09 5.03 10.46
CA LEU A 84 4.12 6.38 11.04
C LEU A 84 2.71 6.94 11.27
N GLY A 85 1.78 6.62 10.39
CA GLY A 85 0.39 7.03 10.48
C GLY A 85 -0.38 6.46 11.69
N LEU A 86 0.12 5.41 12.35
CA LEU A 86 -0.49 4.84 13.55
C LEU A 86 -0.12 5.62 14.83
N PHE A 87 0.92 6.45 14.78
CA PHE A 87 1.29 7.27 15.93
C PHE A 87 0.32 8.43 16.12
N PRO A 88 0.05 8.81 17.39
CA PRO A 88 -0.87 9.91 17.68
C PRO A 88 -0.36 11.22 17.07
N TYR A 89 -1.29 12.01 16.52
CA TYR A 89 -1.04 13.33 15.94
C TYR A 89 -0.18 13.37 14.66
N ILE A 90 0.21 12.22 14.11
CA ILE A 90 0.86 12.17 12.80
C ILE A 90 -0.22 12.13 11.71
N PHE A 91 -0.12 13.04 10.75
CA PHE A 91 -1.00 13.03 9.58
C PHE A 91 -0.72 11.79 8.71
N THR A 92 -1.75 11.00 8.46
CA THR A 92 -1.69 9.77 7.65
C THR A 92 -1.78 10.12 6.17
N SER A 93 -0.66 10.40 5.51
CA SER A 93 -0.68 10.74 4.08
C SER A 93 -1.26 9.63 3.18
N SER A 94 -1.12 8.36 3.58
CA SER A 94 -1.64 7.19 2.86
C SER A 94 -3.16 7.03 2.92
N SER A 95 -3.85 7.76 3.80
CA SER A 95 -5.31 7.79 3.86
C SER A 95 -5.92 8.50 2.64
N HIS A 96 -5.20 9.45 2.03
CA HIS A 96 -5.70 10.13 0.86
C HIS A 96 -5.56 9.27 -0.39
N LEU A 97 -6.69 9.08 -1.08
CA LEU A 97 -6.73 8.37 -2.35
C LEU A 97 -5.77 8.96 -3.39
N ILE A 98 -5.54 10.29 -3.35
CA ILE A 98 -4.59 10.97 -4.24
C ILE A 98 -3.19 10.36 -4.12
N MET A 99 -2.66 10.17 -2.91
CA MET A 99 -1.32 9.59 -2.73
C MET A 99 -1.25 8.14 -3.25
N THR A 100 -2.21 7.31 -2.84
CA THR A 100 -2.23 5.89 -3.23
C THR A 100 -2.42 5.68 -4.73
N LEU A 101 -3.24 6.51 -5.38
CA LEU A 101 -3.46 6.46 -6.82
C LEU A 101 -2.24 6.97 -7.59
N THR A 102 -1.54 8.01 -7.10
CA THR A 102 -0.29 8.47 -7.72
C THR A 102 0.83 7.44 -7.66
N LEU A 103 0.80 6.51 -6.69
CA LEU A 103 1.72 5.37 -6.65
C LEU A 103 1.29 4.26 -7.62
N ALA A 104 0.02 3.87 -7.60
CA ALA A 104 -0.47 2.71 -8.34
C ALA A 104 -0.61 2.95 -9.86
N LEU A 105 -1.13 4.11 -10.27
CA LEU A 105 -1.49 4.39 -11.66
C LEU A 105 -0.26 4.49 -12.58
N PRO A 106 0.83 5.19 -12.22
CA PRO A 106 2.03 5.23 -13.06
C PRO A 106 2.69 3.87 -13.23
N LEU A 107 2.74 3.05 -12.18
CA LEU A 107 3.26 1.67 -12.25
C LEU A 107 2.46 0.85 -13.24
N TRP A 108 1.14 0.83 -13.10
CA TRP A 108 0.26 0.10 -14.01
C TRP A 108 0.36 0.60 -15.46
N LEU A 109 0.35 1.93 -15.66
CA LEU A 109 0.44 2.53 -16.99
C LEU A 109 1.77 2.15 -17.66
N SER A 110 2.87 2.15 -16.91
CA SER A 110 4.19 1.75 -17.42
C SER A 110 4.22 0.29 -17.89
N PHE A 111 3.57 -0.62 -17.14
CA PHE A 111 3.47 -2.02 -17.53
C PHE A 111 2.58 -2.21 -18.77
N MET A 112 1.44 -1.51 -18.85
CA MET A 112 0.57 -1.59 -20.04
C MET A 112 1.27 -1.10 -21.30
N ILE A 113 1.96 0.04 -21.22
CA ILE A 113 2.73 0.57 -22.34
C ILE A 113 3.84 -0.41 -22.75
N TYR A 114 4.56 -0.97 -21.78
CA TYR A 114 5.58 -1.99 -22.07
C TYR A 114 4.99 -3.21 -22.78
N GLY A 115 3.86 -3.74 -22.29
CA GLY A 115 3.18 -4.89 -22.87
C GLY A 115 2.71 -4.67 -24.30
N TRP A 116 2.14 -3.49 -24.58
CA TRP A 116 1.71 -3.12 -25.93
C TRP A 116 2.89 -2.88 -26.89
N LEU A 117 4.05 -2.43 -26.41
CA LEU A 117 5.20 -2.20 -27.29
C LEU A 117 5.97 -3.49 -27.59
N ASN A 118 6.21 -4.34 -26.60
CA ASN A 118 7.05 -5.52 -26.77
C ASN A 118 6.28 -6.75 -27.26
N ASN A 119 5.10 -7.04 -26.68
CA ASN A 119 4.39 -8.30 -26.85
C ASN A 119 2.90 -8.10 -27.19
N THR A 120 2.60 -7.38 -28.28
CA THR A 120 1.22 -7.08 -28.72
C THR A 120 0.34 -8.32 -28.83
N ILE A 121 0.83 -9.37 -29.49
CA ILE A 121 0.07 -10.59 -29.78
C ILE A 121 -0.25 -11.35 -28.49
N HIS A 122 0.71 -11.42 -27.56
CA HIS A 122 0.51 -12.08 -26.27
C HIS A 122 -0.49 -11.32 -25.40
N MET A 123 -0.43 -9.98 -25.41
CA MET A 123 -1.37 -9.14 -24.67
C MET A 123 -2.80 -9.29 -25.18
N PHE A 124 -3.02 -9.31 -26.50
CA PHE A 124 -4.35 -9.55 -27.06
C PHE A 124 -4.84 -10.98 -26.82
N ALA A 125 -3.96 -11.97 -26.84
CA ALA A 125 -4.31 -13.35 -26.51
C ALA A 125 -4.77 -13.50 -25.05
N HIS A 126 -4.18 -12.75 -24.11
CA HIS A 126 -4.57 -12.77 -22.70
C HIS A 126 -6.00 -12.24 -22.45
N LEU A 127 -6.57 -11.44 -23.36
CA LEU A 127 -7.94 -10.94 -23.21
C LEU A 127 -9.01 -12.03 -23.40
N VAL A 128 -8.66 -13.18 -23.98
CA VAL A 128 -9.58 -14.29 -24.20
C VAL A 128 -9.12 -15.49 -23.38
N PRO A 129 -9.90 -15.93 -22.37
CA PRO A 129 -9.56 -17.14 -21.63
C PRO A 129 -9.64 -18.36 -22.55
N GLN A 130 -8.68 -19.27 -22.39
CA GLN A 130 -8.60 -20.50 -23.17
C GLN A 130 -9.86 -21.37 -22.93
N GLY A 131 -10.44 -21.89 -24.02
CA GLY A 131 -11.59 -22.80 -23.96
C GLY A 131 -12.97 -22.12 -23.90
N THR A 132 -13.07 -20.80 -24.17
CA THR A 132 -14.37 -20.13 -24.26
C THR A 132 -15.12 -20.46 -25.56
N PRO A 133 -16.44 -20.74 -25.50
CA PRO A 133 -17.25 -20.97 -26.70
C PRO A 133 -17.39 -19.68 -27.53
N PRO A 134 -17.45 -19.77 -28.87
CA PRO A 134 -17.32 -18.62 -29.76
C PRO A 134 -18.40 -17.53 -29.57
N VAL A 135 -19.59 -17.92 -29.11
CA VAL A 135 -20.70 -16.99 -28.87
C VAL A 135 -20.43 -16.06 -27.68
N LEU A 136 -19.71 -16.52 -26.65
CA LEU A 136 -19.42 -15.73 -25.45
C LEU A 136 -18.10 -14.94 -25.53
N MET A 137 -17.27 -15.17 -26.56
CA MET A 137 -15.97 -14.51 -26.69
C MET A 137 -16.04 -12.97 -26.63
N PRO A 138 -16.98 -12.28 -27.33
CA PRO A 138 -17.01 -10.81 -27.31
C PRO A 138 -17.32 -10.24 -25.92
N PHE A 139 -18.16 -10.94 -25.14
CA PHE A 139 -18.55 -10.51 -23.80
C PHE A 139 -17.40 -10.70 -22.79
N MET A 140 -16.65 -11.80 -22.91
CA MET A 140 -15.49 -12.06 -22.04
C MET A 140 -14.38 -11.02 -22.25
N VAL A 141 -14.12 -10.61 -23.50
CA VAL A 141 -13.13 -9.54 -23.79
C VAL A 141 -13.54 -8.22 -23.13
N MET A 142 -14.83 -7.87 -23.17
CA MET A 142 -15.32 -6.66 -22.49
C MET A 142 -15.11 -6.73 -20.97
N ILE A 143 -15.36 -7.87 -20.35
CA ILE A 143 -15.13 -8.03 -18.90
C ILE A 143 -13.63 -7.95 -18.57
N GLU A 144 -12.77 -8.60 -19.35
CA GLU A 144 -11.33 -8.62 -19.07
C GLU A 144 -10.66 -7.26 -19.32
N THR A 145 -11.15 -6.49 -20.30
CA THR A 145 -10.70 -5.10 -20.48
C THR A 145 -11.11 -4.22 -19.30
N ILE A 146 -12.34 -4.37 -18.78
CA ILE A 146 -12.80 -3.67 -17.57
C ILE A 146 -11.99 -4.11 -16.34
N SER A 147 -11.75 -5.41 -16.17
CA SER A 147 -10.97 -5.95 -15.05
C SER A 147 -9.55 -5.39 -15.03
N ASN A 148 -8.94 -5.25 -16.21
CA ASN A 148 -7.60 -4.69 -16.36
C ASN A 148 -7.51 -3.22 -15.94
N ILE A 149 -8.51 -2.40 -16.29
CA ILE A 149 -8.56 -0.98 -15.91
C ILE A 149 -8.84 -0.80 -14.40
N ILE A 150 -9.64 -1.70 -13.80
CA ILE A 150 -10.02 -1.62 -12.38
C ILE A 150 -8.87 -2.02 -11.44
N ARG A 151 -7.91 -2.84 -11.89
CA ARG A 151 -6.76 -3.32 -11.07
C ARG A 151 -6.04 -2.22 -10.27
N PRO A 152 -5.50 -1.14 -10.87
CA PRO A 152 -4.81 -0.09 -10.11
C PRO A 152 -5.73 0.64 -9.14
N GLY A 153 -7.01 0.81 -9.51
CA GLY A 153 -8.02 1.43 -8.64
C GLY A 153 -8.28 0.61 -7.39
N THR A 154 -8.47 -0.71 -7.53
CA THR A 154 -8.72 -1.59 -6.37
C THR A 154 -7.54 -1.67 -5.41
N LEU A 155 -6.30 -1.61 -5.93
CA LEU A 155 -5.09 -1.54 -5.10
C LEU A 155 -5.01 -0.24 -4.31
N ALA A 156 -5.21 0.90 -4.97
CA ALA A 156 -5.17 2.21 -4.33
C ALA A 156 -6.25 2.34 -3.24
N VAL A 157 -7.50 2.00 -3.58
CA VAL A 157 -8.64 2.07 -2.65
C VAL A 157 -8.43 1.13 -1.46
N ARG A 158 -7.90 -0.08 -1.65
CA ARG A 158 -7.66 -1.02 -0.55
C ARG A 158 -6.73 -0.44 0.51
N LEU A 159 -5.67 0.24 0.08
CA LEU A 159 -4.71 0.82 1.00
C LEU A 159 -5.30 2.04 1.73
N ALA A 160 -5.93 2.95 0.99
CA ALA A 160 -6.55 4.14 1.55
C ALA A 160 -7.69 3.80 2.54
N ALA A 161 -8.59 2.89 2.15
CA ALA A 161 -9.74 2.52 2.97
C ALA A 161 -9.34 1.87 4.30
N ASN A 162 -8.34 0.98 4.31
CA ASN A 162 -7.88 0.35 5.54
C ASN A 162 -7.26 1.36 6.52
N MET A 163 -6.48 2.33 6.01
CA MET A 163 -5.89 3.37 6.85
C MET A 163 -6.94 4.37 7.37
N ILE A 164 -7.91 4.77 6.54
CA ILE A 164 -9.02 5.65 6.97
C ILE A 164 -9.88 4.95 8.03
N ALA A 165 -10.31 3.71 7.76
CA ALA A 165 -11.22 2.98 8.62
C ALA A 165 -10.61 2.71 10.00
N GLY A 166 -9.35 2.30 10.04
CA GLY A 166 -8.65 2.06 11.31
C GLY A 166 -8.55 3.32 12.17
N HIS A 167 -8.02 4.40 11.60
CA HIS A 167 -7.88 5.66 12.33
C HIS A 167 -9.24 6.26 12.76
N LEU A 168 -10.30 6.12 11.95
CA LEU A 168 -11.65 6.51 12.37
C LEU A 168 -12.16 5.66 13.54
N LEU A 169 -11.89 4.36 13.54
CA LEU A 169 -12.32 3.47 14.61
C LEU A 169 -11.56 3.77 15.92
N LEU A 170 -10.24 3.97 15.86
CA LEU A 170 -9.42 4.41 17.01
C LEU A 170 -9.90 5.72 17.62
N THR A 171 -10.21 6.72 16.77
CA THR A 171 -10.66 8.04 17.24
C THR A 171 -12.08 8.00 17.81
N LEU A 172 -12.99 7.22 17.22
CA LEU A 172 -14.34 7.01 17.74
C LEU A 172 -14.31 6.37 19.13
N LEU A 173 -13.58 5.27 19.31
CA LEU A 173 -13.44 4.61 20.61
C LEU A 173 -12.77 5.54 21.64
N GLY A 174 -11.69 6.22 21.24
CA GLY A 174 -11.00 7.18 22.10
C GLY A 174 -11.90 8.32 22.60
N ASN A 175 -12.77 8.86 21.73
CA ASN A 175 -13.68 9.95 22.08
C ASN A 175 -14.81 9.52 23.02
N THR A 176 -15.21 8.24 23.02
CA THR A 176 -16.20 7.72 23.97
C THR A 176 -15.62 7.47 25.38
N GLY A 177 -14.30 7.30 25.48
CA GLY A 177 -13.57 7.06 26.73
C GLY A 177 -13.92 7.99 27.91
N PRO A 178 -13.85 9.34 27.78
CA PRO A 178 -14.08 10.26 28.89
C PRO A 178 -15.52 10.27 29.43
N SER A 179 -16.49 9.74 28.68
CA SER A 179 -17.90 9.68 29.10
C SER A 179 -18.27 8.40 29.88
N MET A 180 -17.35 7.43 29.94
CA MET A 180 -17.62 6.11 30.50
C MET A 180 -17.23 5.99 31.98
N ASN A 181 -17.87 5.06 32.69
CA ASN A 181 -17.54 4.76 34.08
C ASN A 181 -16.15 4.08 34.19
N LEU A 182 -15.48 4.21 35.33
CA LEU A 182 -14.10 3.74 35.56
C LEU A 182 -13.90 2.24 35.24
N LEU A 183 -14.90 1.39 35.54
CA LEU A 183 -14.85 -0.04 35.25
C LEU A 183 -14.92 -0.33 33.74
N MET A 184 -15.71 0.44 33.00
CA MET A 184 -15.83 0.36 31.54
C MET A 184 -14.58 0.89 30.83
N ILE A 185 -13.90 1.89 31.41
CA ILE A 185 -12.65 2.45 30.86
C ILE A 185 -11.56 1.36 30.76
N ASN A 186 -11.43 0.49 31.75
CA ASN A 186 -10.43 -0.60 31.71
C ASN A 186 -10.66 -1.55 30.52
N ILE A 187 -11.93 -1.87 30.23
CA ILE A 187 -12.30 -2.70 29.06
C ILE A 187 -11.97 -1.95 27.77
N LEU A 188 -12.30 -0.66 27.69
CA LEU A 188 -12.04 0.17 26.52
C LEU A 188 -10.53 0.24 26.19
N ILE A 189 -9.68 0.42 27.20
CA ILE A 189 -8.21 0.44 27.01
C ILE A 189 -7.72 -0.89 26.43
N ILE A 190 -8.21 -2.03 26.94
CA ILE A 190 -7.83 -3.34 26.42
C ILE A 190 -8.26 -3.48 24.96
N THR A 191 -9.48 -3.07 24.61
CA THR A 191 -9.95 -3.11 23.22
C THR A 191 -9.15 -2.21 22.29
N GLN A 192 -8.72 -1.04 22.76
CA GLN A 192 -7.95 -0.10 21.96
C GLN A 192 -6.50 -0.57 21.74
N LEU A 193 -5.90 -1.23 22.73
CA LEU A 193 -4.61 -1.90 22.57
C LEU A 193 -4.69 -3.04 21.56
N LEU A 194 -5.72 -3.88 21.64
CA LEU A 194 -5.96 -4.96 20.68
C LEU A 194 -6.14 -4.42 19.25
N LEU A 195 -6.90 -3.33 19.11
CA LEU A 195 -7.14 -2.70 17.82
C LEU A 195 -5.85 -2.09 17.23
N LEU A 196 -5.03 -1.43 18.05
CA LEU A 196 -3.73 -0.91 17.62
C LEU A 196 -2.79 -2.03 17.13
N VAL A 197 -2.77 -3.18 17.84
CA VAL A 197 -2.00 -4.36 17.39
C VAL A 197 -2.54 -4.87 16.05
N LEU A 198 -3.86 -4.95 15.89
CA LEU A 198 -4.48 -5.36 14.63
C LEU A 198 -4.10 -4.40 13.49
N GLU A 199 -4.19 -3.09 13.69
CA GLU A 199 -3.84 -2.11 12.66
C GLU A 199 -2.35 -2.12 12.33
N SER A 200 -1.48 -2.35 13.31
CA SER A 200 -0.04 -2.53 13.04
C SER A 200 0.21 -3.74 12.13
N ALA A 201 -0.49 -4.85 12.34
CA ALA A 201 -0.40 -6.03 11.48
C ALA A 201 -0.98 -5.75 10.08
N VAL A 202 -2.14 -5.08 10.00
CA VAL A 202 -2.76 -4.69 8.72
C VAL A 202 -1.83 -3.76 7.94
N SER A 203 -1.14 -2.82 8.58
CA SER A 203 -0.22 -1.88 7.91
C SER A 203 0.91 -2.60 7.15
N ILE A 204 1.46 -3.67 7.74
CA ILE A 204 2.52 -4.51 7.15
C ILE A 204 1.96 -5.40 6.04
N ILE A 205 0.79 -6.00 6.27
CA ILE A 205 0.15 -6.86 5.27
C ILE A 205 -0.23 -6.05 4.01
N GLN A 206 -0.74 -4.82 4.18
CA GLN A 206 -1.12 -3.99 3.03
C GLN A 206 0.07 -3.57 2.17
N SER A 207 1.21 -3.20 2.76
CA SER A 207 2.42 -2.88 1.99
C SER A 207 2.93 -4.10 1.23
N TYR A 208 2.89 -5.28 1.86
CA TYR A 208 3.28 -6.54 1.23
C TYR A 208 2.36 -6.92 0.06
N VAL A 209 1.05 -6.93 0.28
CA VAL A 209 0.05 -7.25 -0.75
C VAL A 209 0.16 -6.28 -1.93
N PHE A 210 0.40 -4.99 -1.66
CA PHE A 210 0.62 -4.00 -2.73
C PHE A 210 1.82 -4.36 -3.61
N ALA A 211 2.96 -4.67 -3.00
CA ALA A 211 4.18 -5.02 -3.72
C ALA A 211 4.01 -6.35 -4.49
N VAL A 212 3.46 -7.39 -3.87
CA VAL A 212 3.26 -8.70 -4.51
C VAL A 212 2.31 -8.61 -5.71
N LEU A 213 1.14 -7.96 -5.58
CA LEU A 213 0.23 -7.83 -6.73
C LEU A 213 0.88 -7.04 -7.86
N SER A 214 1.64 -5.98 -7.55
CA SER A 214 2.35 -5.23 -8.59
C SER A 214 3.43 -6.08 -9.29
N THR A 215 4.10 -6.99 -8.57
CA THR A 215 5.05 -7.93 -9.19
C THR A 215 4.35 -8.96 -10.07
N LEU A 216 3.19 -9.47 -9.65
CA LEU A 216 2.40 -10.42 -10.44
C LEU A 216 1.90 -9.77 -11.74
N TYR A 217 1.41 -8.54 -11.69
CA TYR A 217 1.01 -7.82 -12.89
C TYR A 217 2.17 -7.57 -13.85
N SER A 218 3.37 -7.29 -13.32
CA SER A 218 4.57 -7.23 -14.17
C SER A 218 4.91 -8.58 -14.80
N SER A 219 4.63 -9.70 -14.13
CA SER A 219 4.90 -11.04 -14.67
C SER A 219 3.89 -11.46 -15.74
N GLU A 220 2.62 -11.06 -15.63
CA GLU A 220 1.57 -11.35 -16.63
C GLU A 220 1.81 -10.66 -17.98
N VAL A 221 2.40 -9.47 -17.94
CA VAL A 221 2.65 -8.65 -19.12
C VAL A 221 3.82 -9.19 -19.97
N ASN A 222 4.72 -9.96 -19.37
CA ASN A 222 5.96 -10.46 -19.99
C ASN A 222 5.82 -11.85 -20.60
#